data_AF-A0A926XRQ5-F1
#
_entry.id   AF-A0A926XRQ5-F1
#
_cell.length_a   1.000
_cell.length_b   1.000
_cell.length_c   1.000
_cell.angle_alpha   90.00
_cell.angle_beta   90.00
_cell.angle_gamma   90.00
#
_symmetry.space_group_name_H-M   'P 1'
#
loop_
_entity.id
_entity.type
_entity.pdbx_description
1 polymer ?
#
loop_
_entity_poly.entity_id
_entity_poly.type
_entity_poly.pdbx_seq_one_letter_code
_entity_poly.pdbx_strand_id
1 'polypeptide(L)'
;MSLVRTVSDTKRKFYTHHTRPINSIYRRVVEELLVEMHLLSVNVNFRYDPIYALGVVTSFDRFMQGYRPERDLSSIFEALCRAVESDPEQYRRDAEMVRSQGKALSLEQIVAWNNELGANPEAGALYEGLKAIAFNPNFKYSRLFALGLYSLLEGTNADWAKDEKQRDRVLQELSETLKLPADKIQKDIELYRSNLEKMAQVQAAIEDSLNADRKKRQQQLLEKSAPIEPSDTP
;
A
#
# COMPACT_ATOMS: atom_id res chain seq x y z
N MET A 1 9.27 2.76 -33.99
CA MET A 1 8.66 3.60 -32.95
C MET A 1 7.89 2.67 -32.02
N SER A 2 8.30 2.49 -30.76
CA SER A 2 7.42 1.80 -29.81
C SER A 2 6.27 2.76 -29.49
N LEU A 3 5.03 2.30 -29.67
CA LEU A 3 3.86 3.08 -29.29
C LEU A 3 3.90 3.19 -27.76
N VAL A 4 4.09 4.40 -27.22
CA VAL A 4 4.02 4.60 -25.78
C VAL A 4 2.60 4.24 -25.35
N ARG A 5 2.50 3.21 -24.51
CA ARG A 5 1.23 2.65 -24.05
C ARG A 5 0.43 3.70 -23.28
N THR A 6 -0.89 3.70 -23.43
CA THR A 6 -1.75 4.66 -22.72
C THR A 6 -2.24 4.10 -21.39
N VAL A 7 -2.75 5.00 -20.53
CA VAL A 7 -3.49 4.62 -19.32
C VAL A 7 -4.69 3.73 -19.69
N SER A 8 -5.40 4.05 -20.78
CA SER A 8 -6.56 3.29 -21.26
C SER A 8 -6.18 1.86 -21.64
N ASP A 9 -5.06 1.66 -22.33
CA ASP A 9 -4.55 0.31 -22.65
C ASP A 9 -4.21 -0.47 -21.39
N THR A 10 -3.65 0.21 -20.39
CA THR A 10 -3.30 -0.40 -19.10
C THR A 10 -4.55 -0.82 -18.33
N LYS A 11 -5.58 0.04 -18.25
CA LYS A 11 -6.87 -0.30 -17.65
C LYS A 11 -7.52 -1.48 -18.37
N ARG A 12 -7.47 -1.51 -19.71
CA ARG A 12 -7.96 -2.65 -20.49
C ARG A 12 -7.22 -3.94 -20.11
N LYS A 13 -5.89 -3.90 -20.04
CA LYS A 13 -5.05 -5.06 -19.67
C LYS A 13 -5.35 -5.53 -18.24
N PHE A 14 -5.56 -4.63 -17.29
CA PHE A 14 -6.02 -4.99 -15.94
C PHE A 14 -7.31 -5.82 -15.98
N TYR A 15 -8.33 -5.35 -16.69
CA TYR A 15 -9.61 -6.07 -16.79
C TYR A 15 -9.55 -7.36 -17.63
N THR A 16 -8.48 -7.58 -18.43
CA THR A 16 -8.23 -8.90 -19.04
C THR A 16 -7.70 -9.92 -18.03
N HIS A 17 -6.97 -9.48 -17.01
CA HIS A 17 -6.43 -10.35 -15.95
C HIS A 17 -7.39 -10.52 -14.77
N HIS A 18 -8.22 -9.51 -14.48
CA HIS A 18 -9.25 -9.57 -13.44
C HIS A 18 -10.60 -9.09 -14.00
N THR A 19 -11.47 -10.05 -14.33
CA THR A 19 -12.78 -9.79 -14.95
C THR A 19 -13.92 -9.67 -13.93
N ARG A 20 -13.66 -10.00 -12.65
CA ARG A 20 -14.69 -9.97 -11.61
C ARG A 20 -14.98 -8.53 -11.16
N PRO A 21 -16.21 -8.23 -10.72
CA PRO A 21 -16.53 -6.90 -10.20
C PRO A 21 -15.76 -6.58 -8.93
N ILE A 22 -15.16 -5.39 -8.89
CA ILE A 22 -14.54 -4.82 -7.68
C ILE A 22 -15.55 -3.89 -7.02
N ASN A 23 -15.75 -4.05 -5.71
CA ASN A 23 -16.57 -3.17 -4.88
C ASN A 23 -16.14 -1.71 -5.09
N SER A 24 -17.11 -0.79 -5.22
CA SER A 24 -16.86 0.61 -5.59
C SER A 24 -15.89 1.35 -4.66
N ILE A 25 -15.89 1.03 -3.36
CA ILE A 25 -14.99 1.65 -2.37
C ILE A 25 -13.52 1.34 -2.72
N TYR A 26 -13.23 0.07 -2.98
CA TYR A 26 -11.88 -0.40 -3.29
C TYR A 26 -11.51 -0.17 -4.76
N ARG A 27 -12.49 -0.06 -5.66
CA ARG A 27 -12.24 0.24 -7.08
C ARG A 27 -11.45 1.53 -7.25
N ARG A 28 -11.78 2.58 -6.48
CA ARG A 28 -11.04 3.84 -6.53
C ARG A 28 -9.57 3.66 -6.16
N VAL A 29 -9.29 2.91 -5.09
CA VAL A 29 -7.91 2.58 -4.67
C VAL A 29 -7.16 1.85 -5.78
N VAL A 30 -7.77 0.81 -6.34
CA VAL A 30 -7.17 -0.01 -7.41
C VAL A 30 -6.89 0.83 -8.66
N GLU A 31 -7.83 1.68 -9.08
CA GLU A 31 -7.66 2.52 -10.26
C GLU A 31 -6.59 3.61 -10.07
N GLU A 32 -6.57 4.28 -8.91
CA GLU A 32 -5.54 5.28 -8.60
C GLU A 32 -4.14 4.65 -8.58
N LEU A 33 -4.01 3.48 -7.94
CA LEU A 33 -2.75 2.72 -7.91
C LEU A 33 -2.32 2.27 -9.31
N LEU A 34 -3.25 1.76 -10.13
CA LEU A 34 -2.97 1.33 -11.50
C LEU A 34 -2.48 2.49 -12.39
N VAL A 35 -3.11 3.66 -12.27
CA VAL A 35 -2.71 4.86 -13.01
C VAL A 35 -1.33 5.34 -12.56
N GLU A 36 -1.07 5.36 -11.26
CA GLU A 36 0.23 5.75 -10.73
C GLU A 36 1.34 4.81 -11.20
N MET A 37 1.16 3.49 -11.06
CA MET A 37 2.10 2.49 -11.55
C MET A 37 2.33 2.63 -13.06
N HIS A 38 1.28 2.92 -13.84
CA HIS A 38 1.42 3.17 -15.27
C HIS A 38 2.29 4.39 -15.57
N LEU A 39 1.97 5.55 -14.98
CA LEU A 39 2.68 6.81 -15.23
C LEU A 39 4.16 6.72 -14.84
N LEU A 40 4.49 5.91 -13.82
CA LEU A 40 5.86 5.56 -13.48
C LEU A 40 6.47 4.65 -14.54
N SER A 41 5.80 3.56 -14.92
CA SER A 41 6.34 2.57 -15.88
C SER A 41 6.74 3.16 -17.24
N VAL A 42 6.06 4.21 -17.70
CA VAL A 42 6.36 4.89 -18.99
C VAL A 42 7.30 6.08 -18.83
N ASN A 43 7.71 6.43 -17.61
CA ASN A 43 8.64 7.53 -17.37
C ASN A 43 10.08 7.09 -17.68
N VAL A 44 10.78 7.84 -18.54
CA VAL A 44 12.14 7.52 -18.99
C VAL A 44 13.18 7.42 -17.86
N ASN A 45 12.95 8.09 -16.74
CA ASN A 45 13.83 8.12 -15.58
C ASN A 45 13.42 7.12 -14.50
N PHE A 46 12.23 6.51 -14.60
CA PHE A 46 11.80 5.52 -13.64
C PHE A 46 12.59 4.22 -13.81
N ARG A 47 13.04 3.69 -12.68
CA ARG A 47 13.69 2.38 -12.58
C ARG A 47 13.00 1.65 -11.45
N TYR A 48 12.67 0.39 -11.68
CA TYR A 48 12.15 -0.48 -10.63
C TYR A 48 13.24 -0.70 -9.58
N ASP A 49 12.83 -0.68 -8.31
CA ASP A 49 13.67 -1.04 -7.18
C ASP A 49 12.84 -1.75 -6.08
N PRO A 50 13.46 -2.56 -5.21
CA PRO A 50 12.76 -3.29 -4.14
C PRO A 50 12.03 -2.40 -3.12
N ILE A 51 12.48 -1.16 -2.88
CA ILE A 51 11.81 -0.23 -1.95
C ILE A 51 10.51 0.25 -2.58
N TYR A 52 10.51 0.59 -3.87
CA TYR A 52 9.29 0.86 -4.63
C TYR A 52 8.32 -0.35 -4.59
N ALA A 53 8.83 -1.58 -4.75
CA ALA A 53 8.01 -2.79 -4.65
C ALA A 53 7.35 -2.93 -3.27
N LEU A 54 8.11 -2.70 -2.19
CA LEU A 54 7.56 -2.65 -0.83
C LEU A 54 6.46 -1.59 -0.71
N GLY A 55 6.65 -0.42 -1.30
CA GLY A 55 5.65 0.64 -1.33
C GLY A 55 4.34 0.24 -2.01
N VAL A 56 4.44 -0.40 -3.18
CA VAL A 56 3.27 -0.90 -3.94
C VAL A 56 2.54 -1.99 -3.15
N VAL A 57 3.27 -2.97 -2.62
CA VAL A 57 2.72 -4.08 -1.85
C VAL A 57 2.04 -3.57 -0.58
N THR A 58 2.71 -2.71 0.19
CA THR A 58 2.13 -2.13 1.41
C THR A 58 0.90 -1.27 1.10
N SER A 59 0.95 -0.45 0.05
CA SER A 59 -0.21 0.36 -0.36
C SER A 59 -1.41 -0.53 -0.65
N PHE A 60 -1.23 -1.55 -1.48
CA PHE A 60 -2.29 -2.50 -1.80
C PHE A 60 -2.80 -3.21 -0.55
N ASP A 61 -1.92 -3.82 0.24
CA ASP A 61 -2.32 -4.65 1.38
C ASP A 61 -3.07 -3.83 2.44
N ARG A 62 -2.62 -2.60 2.75
CA ARG A 62 -3.28 -1.77 3.77
C ARG A 62 -4.60 -1.18 3.28
N PHE A 63 -4.66 -0.65 2.05
CA PHE A 63 -5.90 -0.06 1.54
C PHE A 63 -6.95 -1.11 1.16
N MET A 64 -6.55 -2.35 0.89
CA MET A 64 -7.44 -3.45 0.56
C MET A 64 -7.81 -4.31 1.78
N GLN A 65 -7.40 -3.92 2.99
CA GLN A 65 -7.81 -4.59 4.22
C GLN A 65 -9.34 -4.66 4.31
N GLY A 66 -9.89 -5.78 4.75
CA GLY A 66 -11.36 -5.96 4.85
C GLY A 66 -12.09 -6.13 3.51
N TYR A 67 -11.40 -6.21 2.38
CA TYR A 67 -12.02 -6.51 1.09
C TYR A 67 -12.76 -7.86 1.10
N ARG A 68 -13.93 -7.90 0.45
CA ARG A 68 -14.73 -9.14 0.28
C ARG A 68 -15.16 -9.33 -1.17
N PRO A 69 -15.01 -10.55 -1.73
CA PRO A 69 -14.45 -11.74 -1.10
C PRO A 69 -12.91 -11.72 -1.08
N GLU A 70 -12.28 -12.15 0.02
CA GLU A 70 -10.81 -12.10 0.20
C GLU A 70 -10.03 -12.87 -0.87
N ARG A 71 -10.60 -13.97 -1.40
CA ARG A 71 -9.98 -14.78 -2.46
C ARG A 71 -9.65 -14.01 -3.74
N ASP A 72 -10.28 -12.86 -3.96
CA ASP A 72 -10.04 -12.04 -5.14
C ASP A 72 -8.87 -11.07 -4.96
N LEU A 73 -8.35 -10.87 -3.73
CA LEU A 73 -7.23 -9.97 -3.45
C LEU A 73 -5.97 -10.33 -4.26
N SER A 74 -5.61 -11.61 -4.31
CA SER A 74 -4.46 -12.08 -5.09
C SER A 74 -4.65 -11.78 -6.58
N SER A 75 -5.82 -12.11 -7.13
CA SER A 75 -6.14 -11.84 -8.53
C SER A 75 -6.10 -10.35 -8.88
N ILE A 76 -6.58 -9.48 -7.99
CA ILE A 76 -6.52 -8.02 -8.20
C ILE A 76 -5.06 -7.54 -8.19
N PHE A 77 -4.26 -7.97 -7.22
CA PHE A 77 -2.85 -7.58 -7.13
C PHE A 77 -2.04 -8.07 -8.34
N GLU A 78 -2.25 -9.33 -8.74
CA GLU A 78 -1.63 -9.88 -9.94
C GLU A 78 -2.03 -9.11 -11.20
N ALA A 79 -3.31 -8.76 -11.32
CA ALA A 79 -3.79 -7.97 -12.44
C ALA A 79 -3.18 -6.57 -12.47
N LEU A 80 -2.96 -5.91 -11.33
CA LEU A 80 -2.25 -4.62 -11.25
C LEU A 80 -0.84 -4.72 -11.81
N CYS A 81 -0.05 -5.70 -11.34
CA CYS A 81 1.34 -5.88 -11.76
C CYS A 81 1.44 -6.26 -13.24
N ARG A 82 0.67 -7.26 -13.67
CA ARG A 82 0.64 -7.72 -15.07
C ARG A 82 0.12 -6.64 -16.02
N ALA A 83 -0.80 -5.80 -15.56
CA ALA A 83 -1.28 -4.67 -16.34
C ALA A 83 -0.15 -3.68 -16.62
N VAL A 84 0.85 -3.50 -15.76
CA VAL A 84 2.04 -2.69 -16.07
C VAL A 84 3.23 -3.51 -16.56
N GLU A 85 2.98 -4.71 -17.07
CA GLU A 85 3.99 -5.61 -17.66
C GLU A 85 5.08 -6.02 -16.67
N SER A 86 4.73 -6.05 -15.39
CA SER A 86 5.59 -6.49 -14.29
C SER A 86 5.21 -7.89 -13.77
N ASP A 87 6.16 -8.55 -13.11
CA ASP A 87 5.93 -9.83 -12.43
C ASP A 87 5.39 -9.61 -11.00
N PRO A 88 4.15 -10.04 -10.69
CA PRO A 88 3.62 -9.91 -9.33
C PRO A 88 4.41 -10.69 -8.28
N GLU A 89 5.00 -11.83 -8.65
CA GLU A 89 5.79 -12.64 -7.72
C GLU A 89 7.10 -11.92 -7.36
N GLN A 90 7.71 -11.23 -8.32
CA GLN A 90 8.86 -10.35 -8.05
C GLN A 90 8.52 -9.27 -7.03
N TYR A 91 7.38 -8.58 -7.20
CA TYR A 91 6.98 -7.53 -6.26
C TYR A 91 6.81 -8.07 -4.84
N ARG A 92 6.16 -9.23 -4.69
CA ARG A 92 5.94 -9.86 -3.38
C ARG A 92 7.25 -10.32 -2.73
N ARG A 93 8.14 -10.97 -3.50
CA ARG A 93 9.46 -11.41 -3.01
C ARG A 93 10.33 -10.23 -2.58
N ASP A 94 10.44 -9.21 -3.43
CA ASP A 94 11.29 -8.05 -3.18
C ASP A 94 10.78 -7.23 -1.98
N ALA A 95 9.46 -7.06 -1.89
CA ALA A 95 8.84 -6.41 -0.74
C ALA A 95 9.11 -7.15 0.57
N GLU A 96 9.02 -8.49 0.59
CA GLU A 96 9.28 -9.27 1.81
C GLU A 96 10.77 -9.22 2.19
N MET A 97 11.68 -9.27 1.21
CA MET A 97 13.11 -9.10 1.45
C MET A 97 13.39 -7.75 2.14
N VAL A 98 12.91 -6.63 1.58
CA VAL A 98 13.13 -5.30 2.19
C VAL A 98 12.46 -5.20 3.56
N ARG A 99 11.28 -5.80 3.72
CA ARG A 99 10.57 -5.85 5.02
C ARG A 99 11.35 -6.62 6.08
N SER A 100 11.98 -7.74 5.72
CA SER A 100 12.83 -8.50 6.66
C SER A 100 14.06 -7.72 7.09
N GLN A 101 14.66 -6.93 6.19
CA GLN A 101 15.78 -6.05 6.50
C GLN A 101 15.36 -4.95 7.48
N GLY A 102 14.19 -4.34 7.29
CA GLY A 102 13.64 -3.38 8.23
C GLY A 102 13.48 -3.93 9.65
N LYS A 103 13.14 -5.22 9.80
CA LYS A 103 13.03 -5.87 11.12
C LYS A 103 14.38 -6.20 11.76
N ALA A 104 15.43 -6.37 10.95
CA ALA A 104 16.75 -6.77 11.40
C ALA A 104 17.66 -5.59 11.76
N LEU A 105 17.27 -4.37 11.37
CA LEU A 105 18.07 -3.15 11.50
C LEU A 105 17.43 -2.17 12.49
N SER A 106 18.25 -1.28 13.05
CA SER A 106 17.75 -0.15 13.84
C SER A 106 17.32 1.01 12.93
N LEU A 107 16.50 1.91 13.48
CA LEU A 107 16.07 3.12 12.78
C LEU A 107 17.27 3.97 12.32
N GLU A 108 18.24 4.14 13.21
CA GLU A 108 19.45 4.95 12.99
C GLU A 108 20.32 4.36 11.87
N GLN A 109 20.44 3.03 11.80
CA GLN A 109 21.20 2.37 10.75
C GLN A 109 20.61 2.63 9.36
N ILE A 110 19.28 2.62 9.23
CA ILE A 110 18.60 2.86 7.96
C ILE A 110 18.64 4.35 7.59
N VAL A 111 18.42 5.25 8.56
CA VAL A 111 18.45 6.72 8.32
C VAL A 111 19.84 7.20 7.90
N ALA A 112 20.89 6.69 8.55
CA ALA A 112 22.27 7.03 8.21
C ALA A 112 22.76 6.33 6.93
N TRP A 113 22.27 5.12 6.65
CA TRP A 113 22.68 4.21 5.57
C TRP A 113 24.18 4.21 5.25
N ASN A 114 25.01 4.25 6.30
CA ASN A 114 26.45 4.43 6.19
C ASN A 114 27.18 3.16 5.68
N ASN A 115 28.51 3.23 5.57
CA ASN A 115 29.31 2.07 5.13
C ASN A 115 29.23 0.86 6.09
N GLU A 116 28.86 1.06 7.35
CA GLU A 116 28.64 -0.05 8.29
C GLU A 116 27.39 -0.85 7.91
N LEU A 117 26.35 -0.17 7.40
CA LEU A 117 25.19 -0.84 6.80
C LEU A 117 25.61 -1.68 5.60
N GLY A 118 26.50 -1.15 4.74
CA GLY A 118 27.07 -1.89 3.61
C GLY A 118 27.94 -3.08 4.00
N ALA A 119 28.57 -3.05 5.18
CA ALA A 119 29.36 -4.15 5.72
C ALA A 119 28.50 -5.26 6.36
N ASN A 120 27.21 -4.99 6.63
CA ASN A 120 26.28 -5.99 7.16
C ASN A 120 25.85 -6.96 6.02
N PRO A 121 26.15 -8.27 6.12
CA PRO A 121 25.79 -9.25 5.09
C PRO A 121 24.29 -9.31 4.77
N GLU A 122 23.43 -9.01 5.74
CA GLU A 122 21.98 -9.05 5.59
C GLU A 122 21.41 -7.77 4.96
N ALA A 123 22.17 -6.66 5.00
CA ALA A 123 21.74 -5.35 4.51
C ALA A 123 22.46 -4.88 3.23
N GLY A 124 23.42 -5.65 2.70
CA GLY A 124 24.21 -5.25 1.52
C GLY A 124 23.34 -4.89 0.30
N ALA A 125 22.28 -5.66 0.03
CA ALA A 125 21.35 -5.36 -1.07
C ALA A 125 20.57 -4.05 -0.84
N LEU A 126 20.16 -3.76 0.40
CA LEU A 126 19.50 -2.52 0.75
C LEU A 126 20.45 -1.33 0.60
N TYR A 127 21.68 -1.45 1.13
CA TYR A 127 22.70 -0.43 1.03
C TYR A 127 23.01 -0.08 -0.43
N GLU A 128 23.24 -1.06 -1.30
CA GLU A 128 23.50 -0.80 -2.73
C GLU A 128 22.29 -0.17 -3.43
N GLY A 129 21.06 -0.55 -3.04
CA GLY A 129 19.84 0.11 -3.52
C GLY A 129 19.78 1.58 -3.12
N LEU A 130 19.96 1.89 -1.84
CA LEU A 130 19.96 3.26 -1.30
C LEU A 130 21.07 4.12 -1.94
N LYS A 131 22.26 3.54 -2.11
CA LYS A 131 23.39 4.18 -2.79
C LYS A 131 23.08 4.50 -4.26
N ALA A 132 22.51 3.54 -5.00
CA ALA A 132 22.12 3.76 -6.40
C ALA A 132 21.08 4.89 -6.54
N ILE A 133 20.24 5.10 -5.52
CA ILE A 133 19.26 6.19 -5.48
C ILE A 133 19.94 7.52 -5.16
N ALA A 134 20.70 7.59 -4.05
CA ALA A 134 21.31 8.81 -3.55
C ALA A 134 22.37 9.42 -4.50
N PHE A 135 22.96 8.60 -5.37
CA PHE A 135 23.95 9.03 -6.38
C PHE A 135 23.38 9.11 -7.80
N ASN A 136 22.07 8.94 -7.99
CA ASN A 136 21.43 9.11 -9.30
C ASN A 136 20.76 10.49 -9.40
N PRO A 137 21.34 11.46 -10.13
CA PRO A 137 20.79 12.81 -10.27
C PRO A 137 19.44 12.84 -11.03
N ASN A 138 19.13 11.77 -11.76
CA ASN A 138 17.89 11.62 -12.52
C ASN A 138 16.90 10.68 -11.83
N PHE A 139 17.09 10.34 -10.55
CA PHE A 139 16.20 9.44 -9.84
C PHE A 139 14.75 9.94 -9.91
N LYS A 140 13.85 9.09 -10.40
CA LYS A 140 12.43 9.41 -10.47
C LYS A 140 11.76 9.09 -9.13
N TYR A 141 11.65 10.13 -8.29
CA TYR A 141 10.82 10.08 -7.10
C TYR A 141 9.38 9.66 -7.41
N SER A 142 8.80 8.86 -6.51
CA SER A 142 7.38 8.53 -6.49
C SER A 142 6.86 8.43 -5.04
N ARG A 143 5.56 8.71 -4.86
CA ARG A 143 4.86 8.48 -3.58
C ARG A 143 4.98 7.04 -3.12
N LEU A 144 4.89 6.08 -4.04
CA LEU A 144 5.03 4.65 -3.75
C LEU A 144 6.43 4.34 -3.21
N PHE A 145 7.48 4.93 -3.79
CA PHE A 145 8.84 4.79 -3.24
C PHE A 145 8.95 5.40 -1.83
N ALA A 146 8.40 6.60 -1.60
CA ALA A 146 8.38 7.21 -0.27
C ALA A 146 7.66 6.32 0.75
N LEU A 147 6.53 5.72 0.36
CA LEU A 147 5.80 4.76 1.18
C LEU A 147 6.63 3.50 1.44
N GLY A 148 7.41 3.03 0.47
CA GLY A 148 8.36 1.94 0.64
C GLY A 148 9.39 2.24 1.73
N LEU A 149 10.02 3.41 1.68
CA LEU A 149 10.96 3.88 2.71
C LEU A 149 10.29 3.96 4.08
N TYR A 150 9.11 4.57 4.15
CA TYR A 150 8.36 4.68 5.40
C TYR A 150 8.00 3.30 5.97
N SER A 151 7.58 2.35 5.13
CA SER A 151 7.27 0.98 5.53
C SER A 151 8.50 0.21 6.02
N LEU A 152 9.66 0.45 5.40
CA LEU A 152 10.94 -0.10 5.82
C LEU A 152 11.30 0.40 7.24
N LEU A 153 11.17 1.71 7.49
CA LEU A 153 11.43 2.31 8.80
C LEU A 153 10.42 1.86 9.87
N GLU A 154 9.13 1.71 9.53
CA GLU A 154 8.11 1.15 10.45
C GLU A 154 8.45 -0.30 10.85
N GLY A 155 9.19 -1.04 10.03
CA GLY A 155 9.65 -2.39 10.31
C GLY A 155 10.66 -2.49 11.48
N THR A 156 11.38 -1.41 11.78
CA THR A 156 12.39 -1.37 12.87
C THR A 156 11.71 -1.33 14.24
N ASN A 157 10.85 -0.33 14.42
CA ASN A 157 9.91 -0.14 15.52
C ASN A 157 8.88 0.89 15.04
N ALA A 158 7.57 0.65 15.17
CA ALA A 158 6.57 1.61 14.71
C ALA A 158 6.40 2.84 15.65
N ASP A 159 6.98 2.83 16.85
CA ASP A 159 6.76 3.87 17.87
C ASP A 159 7.26 5.25 17.45
N TRP A 160 8.36 5.33 16.70
CA TRP A 160 8.92 6.62 16.24
C TRP A 160 7.93 7.38 15.35
N ALA A 161 7.02 6.69 14.67
CA ALA A 161 6.07 7.28 13.75
C ALA A 161 4.80 7.80 14.45
N LYS A 162 4.59 7.49 15.74
CA LYS A 162 3.42 7.92 16.50
C LYS A 162 3.47 9.42 16.81
N ASP A 163 4.64 9.92 17.21
CA ASP A 163 4.86 11.34 17.44
C ASP A 163 5.17 12.06 16.12
N GLU A 164 4.40 13.10 15.83
CA GLU A 164 4.52 13.87 14.59
C GLU A 164 5.89 14.55 14.46
N LYS A 165 6.40 15.16 15.54
CA LYS A 165 7.69 15.87 15.49
C LYS A 165 8.85 14.90 15.28
N GLN A 166 8.83 13.75 15.96
CA GLN A 166 9.82 12.70 15.79
C GLN A 166 9.77 12.14 14.36
N ARG A 167 8.57 11.83 13.86
CA ARG A 167 8.38 11.36 12.49
C ARG A 167 8.95 12.36 11.47
N ASP A 168 8.60 13.63 11.58
CA ASP A 168 9.00 14.64 10.61
C ASP A 168 10.52 14.84 10.64
N ARG A 169 11.13 14.80 11.83
CA ARG A 169 12.60 14.81 12.00
C ARG A 169 13.26 13.61 11.31
N VAL A 170 12.77 12.39 11.55
CA VAL A 170 13.32 11.17 10.95
C VAL A 170 13.20 11.20 9.42
N LEU A 171 12.05 11.63 8.90
CA LEU A 171 11.85 11.76 7.46
C LEU A 171 12.72 12.87 6.85
N GLN A 172 12.94 13.97 7.57
CA GLN A 172 13.85 15.04 7.14
C GLN A 172 15.28 14.51 7.02
N GLU A 173 15.78 13.86 8.07
CA GLU A 173 17.15 13.32 8.11
C GLU A 173 17.38 12.28 7.01
N LEU A 174 16.45 11.33 6.84
CA LEU A 174 16.51 10.35 5.74
C LEU A 174 16.49 11.02 4.36
N SER A 175 15.68 12.05 4.19
CA SER A 175 15.56 12.75 2.92
C SER A 175 16.86 13.47 2.56
N GLU A 176 17.51 14.09 3.55
CA GLU A 176 18.79 14.76 3.37
C GLU A 176 19.91 13.77 3.01
N THR A 177 20.00 12.65 3.72
CA THR A 177 21.04 11.64 3.47
C THR A 177 20.87 10.98 2.10
N LEU A 178 19.63 10.73 1.65
CA LEU A 178 19.33 10.17 0.33
C LEU A 178 19.20 11.22 -0.80
N LYS A 179 19.36 12.52 -0.50
CA LYS A 179 19.19 13.64 -1.43
C LYS A 179 17.82 13.64 -2.13
N LEU A 180 16.78 13.32 -1.36
CA LEU A 180 15.39 13.28 -1.79
C LEU A 180 14.64 14.55 -1.37
N PRO A 181 13.54 14.90 -2.06
CA PRO A 181 12.74 16.08 -1.73
C PRO A 181 11.95 15.88 -0.42
N ALA A 182 12.49 16.36 0.70
CA ALA A 182 11.91 16.19 2.04
C ALA A 182 10.43 16.66 2.13
N ASP A 183 10.14 17.86 1.63
CA ASP A 183 8.76 18.40 1.60
C ASP A 183 7.76 17.48 0.89
N LYS A 184 8.20 16.75 -0.16
CA LYS A 184 7.33 15.82 -0.87
C LYS A 184 7.13 14.55 -0.07
N ILE A 185 8.19 14.00 0.51
CA ILE A 185 8.12 12.80 1.36
C ILE A 185 7.18 13.03 2.53
N GLN A 186 7.35 14.12 3.28
CA GLN A 186 6.50 14.42 4.42
C GLN A 186 5.02 14.53 4.02
N LYS A 187 4.71 15.29 2.97
CA LYS A 187 3.34 15.44 2.45
C LYS A 187 2.74 14.12 1.96
N ASP A 188 3.51 13.32 1.23
CA ASP A 188 3.03 12.04 0.70
C ASP A 188 2.76 11.03 1.83
N ILE A 189 3.59 11.02 2.89
CA ILE A 189 3.38 10.17 4.07
C ILE A 189 2.21 10.66 4.93
N GLU A 190 2.06 11.97 5.12
CA GLU A 190 0.91 12.54 5.82
C GLU A 190 -0.41 12.21 5.09
N LEU A 191 -0.45 12.43 3.77
CA LEU A 191 -1.61 12.11 2.94
C LEU A 191 -1.94 10.61 2.98
N TYR A 192 -0.92 9.75 2.89
CA TYR A 192 -1.07 8.30 3.02
C TYR A 192 -1.74 7.92 4.35
N ARG A 193 -1.22 8.43 5.47
CA ARG A 193 -1.76 8.15 6.81
C ARG A 193 -3.20 8.64 6.95
N SER A 194 -3.48 9.88 6.53
CA SER A 194 -4.84 10.43 6.55
C SER A 194 -5.81 9.59 5.71
N ASN A 195 -5.37 9.08 4.55
CA ASN A 195 -6.22 8.23 3.71
C ASN A 195 -6.45 6.85 4.34
N LEU A 196 -5.47 6.28 5.05
CA LEU A 196 -5.68 5.04 5.80
C LEU A 196 -6.70 5.20 6.92
N GLU A 197 -6.62 6.29 7.68
CA GLU A 197 -7.58 6.60 8.74
C GLU A 197 -9.01 6.74 8.18
N LYS A 198 -9.17 7.45 7.06
CA LYS A 198 -10.47 7.56 6.36
C LYS A 198 -11.00 6.21 5.91
N MET A 199 -10.13 5.34 5.40
CA MET A 199 -10.53 4.00 4.97
C MET A 199 -10.94 3.12 6.15
N ALA A 200 -10.24 3.19 7.27
CA ALA A 200 -10.63 2.50 8.50
C ALA A 200 -12.01 2.97 9.02
N GLN A 201 -12.28 4.28 8.96
CA GLN A 201 -13.60 4.83 9.32
C GLN A 201 -14.72 4.33 8.39
N VAL A 202 -14.47 4.29 7.07
CA VAL A 202 -15.42 3.74 6.10
C VAL A 202 -15.69 2.25 6.36
N GLN A 203 -14.66 1.46 6.65
CA GLN A 203 -14.79 0.05 6.98
C GLN A 203 -15.64 -0.18 8.23
N ALA A 204 -15.37 0.56 9.31
CA ALA A 204 -16.14 0.48 10.55
C ALA A 204 -17.63 0.81 10.30
N ALA A 205 -17.92 1.88 9.56
CA ALA A 205 -19.30 2.25 9.23
C ALA A 205 -20.05 1.16 8.42
N ILE A 206 -19.36 0.46 7.52
CA ILE A 206 -19.94 -0.65 6.75
C ILE A 206 -20.21 -1.84 7.64
N GLU A 207 -19.26 -2.19 8.52
CA GLU A 207 -19.43 -3.29 9.48
C GLU A 207 -20.61 -3.03 10.42
N ASP A 208 -20.73 -1.82 10.94
CA ASP A 208 -21.86 -1.40 11.77
C ASP A 208 -23.19 -1.50 11.03
N SER A 209 -23.25 -1.04 9.77
CA SER A 209 -24.45 -1.16 8.94
C SER A 209 -24.84 -2.62 8.68
N LEU A 210 -23.88 -3.49 8.37
CA LEU A 210 -24.12 -4.91 8.15
C LEU A 210 -24.62 -5.61 9.42
N ASN A 211 -24.06 -5.25 10.57
CA ASN A 211 -24.48 -5.79 11.86
C ASN A 211 -25.89 -5.31 12.24
N ALA A 212 -26.22 -4.05 11.98
CA ALA A 212 -27.56 -3.51 12.18
C ALA A 212 -28.60 -4.20 11.29
N ASP A 213 -28.29 -4.41 10.01
CA ASP A 213 -29.18 -5.09 9.07
C ASP A 213 -29.39 -6.57 9.44
N ARG A 214 -28.33 -7.26 9.89
CA ARG A 214 -28.44 -8.65 10.39
C ARG A 214 -29.36 -8.72 11.61
N LYS A 215 -29.19 -7.82 12.58
CA LYS A 215 -30.05 -7.76 13.79
C LYS A 215 -31.51 -7.48 13.43
N LYS A 216 -31.77 -6.53 12.54
CA LYS A 216 -33.13 -6.23 12.04
C LYS A 216 -33.76 -7.44 11.36
N ARG A 217 -33.03 -8.15 10.51
CA ARG A 217 -33.54 -9.37 9.86
C ARG A 217 -33.83 -10.49 10.86
N GLN A 218 -32.98 -10.68 11.87
CA GLN A 218 -33.22 -11.65 12.93
C GLN A 218 -34.45 -11.31 13.77
N GLN A 219 -34.62 -10.04 14.15
CA GLN A 219 -35.81 -9.56 14.87
C GLN A 219 -37.09 -9.79 14.06
N GLN A 220 -37.09 -9.44 12.77
CA GLN A 220 -38.23 -9.66 11.88
C GLN A 220 -38.57 -11.14 11.69
N LEU A 221 -37.57 -12.02 11.68
CA LEU A 221 -37.79 -13.47 11.63
C LEU A 221 -38.41 -13.98 12.93
N LEU A 222 -37.90 -13.53 14.09
CA LEU A 222 -38.43 -13.88 15.40
C LEU A 222 -39.88 -13.42 15.59
N GLU A 223 -40.19 -12.18 15.21
CA GLU A 223 -41.54 -11.60 15.26
C GLU A 223 -42.53 -12.37 14.35
N LYS A 224 -42.10 -12.82 13.17
CA LYS A 224 -42.94 -13.63 12.27
C LYS A 224 -43.15 -15.07 12.75
N SER A 225 -42.27 -15.57 13.61
CA SER A 225 -42.38 -16.91 14.21
C SER A 225 -43.03 -16.92 15.60
N ALA A 226 -43.44 -15.76 16.12
CA ALA A 226 -44.13 -15.67 17.40
C ALA A 226 -45.55 -16.30 17.31
N PRO A 227 -45.96 -17.16 18.25
CA PRO A 227 -47.31 -17.74 18.26
C PRO A 227 -48.37 -16.66 18.39
N ILE A 228 -49.44 -16.76 17.60
CA ILE A 228 -50.66 -15.95 17.80
C ILE A 228 -51.27 -16.42 19.12
N GLU A 229 -51.21 -15.58 20.16
CA GLU A 229 -51.96 -15.84 21.40
C GLU A 229 -53.46 -15.93 21.07
N PRO A 230 -54.16 -16.99 21.51
CA PRO A 230 -55.59 -17.10 21.29
C PRO A 230 -56.29 -15.94 22.01
N SER A 231 -57.03 -15.13 21.25
CA SER A 231 -57.84 -14.05 21.79
C SER A 231 -58.99 -14.63 22.62
N ASP A 232 -58.79 -14.72 23.94
CA ASP A 232 -59.90 -14.90 24.86
C ASP A 232 -60.79 -13.65 24.78
N THR A 233 -61.95 -13.81 24.15
CA THR A 233 -63.04 -12.84 24.21
C THR A 233 -64.20 -13.50 24.95
N PRO A 234 -64.80 -12.84 25.95
CA PRO A 234 -65.65 -13.47 26.96
C PRO A 234 -67.03 -13.92 26.46
#